data_AF-A0AAD7JUT1-F1
#
_entry.id   AF-A0AAD7JUT1-F1
#
_cell.length_a   1.000
_cell.length_b   1.000
_cell.length_c   1.000
_cell.angle_alpha   90.00
_cell.angle_beta   90.00
_cell.angle_gamma   90.00
#
_symmetry.space_group_name_H-M   'P 1'
#
loop_
_entity.id
_entity.type
_entity.pdbx_description
1 polymer ?
#
loop_
_entity_poly.entity_id
_entity_poly.type
_entity_poly.pdbx_seq_one_letter_code
_entity_poly.pdbx_strand_id
1 'polypeptide(L)'
;MAFSLKSTDSPIQRLPVELLHEIFLACLPPLKYTPASHKSGPLVVSWVCKSWRDIALSLTKLWSSLALDPRHDVFHCAYLSDARFWLGRAGRRKLSLSL
;
A
#
# COMPACT_ATOMS: atom_id res chain seq x y z
N MET A 1 -28.53 26.08 -2.77
CA MET A 1 -28.14 25.31 -1.57
C MET A 1 -28.02 23.85 -2.00
N ALA A 2 -26.79 23.35 -2.14
CA ALA A 2 -26.55 22.00 -2.64
C ALA A 2 -26.70 20.99 -1.49
N PHE A 3 -27.62 20.04 -1.64
CA PHE A 3 -27.76 18.92 -0.72
C PHE A 3 -26.55 18.00 -0.89
N SER A 4 -25.65 18.02 0.09
CA SER A 4 -24.59 17.03 0.22
C SER A 4 -25.24 15.68 0.53
N LEU A 5 -25.28 14.80 -0.47
CA LEU A 5 -25.60 13.39 -0.28
C LEU A 5 -24.48 12.81 0.58
N LYS A 6 -24.68 12.76 1.89
CA LYS A 6 -23.84 11.99 2.80
C LYS A 6 -24.10 10.53 2.45
N SER A 7 -23.30 9.99 1.54
CA SER A 7 -23.29 8.56 1.24
C SER A 7 -23.19 7.83 2.58
N THR A 8 -24.14 6.93 2.81
CA THR A 8 -24.30 6.13 4.02
C THR A 8 -22.95 5.62 4.49
N ASP A 9 -22.57 6.00 5.71
CA ASP A 9 -21.33 5.61 6.37
C ASP A 9 -21.18 4.08 6.28
N SER A 10 -20.35 3.64 5.34
CA SER A 10 -20.17 2.21 5.08
C SER A 10 -19.67 1.57 6.38
N PRO A 11 -20.06 0.33 6.71
CA PRO A 11 -19.60 -0.31 7.95
C PRO A 11 -18.09 -0.26 8.12
N ILE A 12 -17.35 -0.26 7.02
CA ILE A 12 -15.90 -0.20 6.98
C ILE A 12 -15.29 1.16 7.35
N GLN A 13 -16.05 2.25 7.23
CA GLN A 13 -15.65 3.58 7.69
C GLN A 13 -15.85 3.78 9.19
N ARG A 14 -16.65 2.92 9.83
CA ARG A 14 -16.87 2.91 11.29
C ARG A 14 -15.82 2.11 12.06
N LEU A 15 -14.97 1.36 11.36
CA LEU A 15 -13.89 0.62 12.00
C LEU A 15 -12.85 1.60 12.55
N PRO A 16 -12.33 1.37 13.76
CA PRO A 16 -11.12 2.03 14.23
C PRO A 16 -9.98 1.85 13.23
N VAL A 17 -9.14 2.88 13.10
CA VAL A 17 -8.02 2.89 12.14
C VAL A 17 -7.04 1.74 12.40
N GLU A 18 -6.93 1.31 13.65
CA GLU A 18 -6.10 0.19 14.09
C GLU A 18 -6.57 -1.14 13.47
N LEU A 19 -7.89 -1.35 13.35
CA LEU A 19 -8.42 -2.54 12.71
C LEU A 19 -8.21 -2.51 11.20
N LEU A 20 -8.34 -1.32 10.58
CA LEU A 20 -7.99 -1.15 9.17
C LEU A 20 -6.50 -1.43 8.92
N HIS A 21 -5.62 -1.03 9.84
CA HIS A 21 -4.19 -1.37 9.76
C HIS A 21 -3.96 -2.88 9.76
N GLU A 22 -4.58 -3.61 10.69
CA GLU A 22 -4.44 -5.07 10.77
C GLU A 22 -5.01 -5.76 9.52
N ILE A 23 -6.16 -5.31 9.02
CA ILE A 23 -6.73 -5.80 7.75
C ILE A 23 -5.73 -5.58 6.60
N PHE A 24 -5.17 -4.38 6.46
CA PHE A 24 -4.24 -4.09 5.38
C PHE A 24 -2.97 -4.95 5.45
N LEU A 25 -2.46 -5.19 6.66
CA LEU A 25 -1.31 -6.06 6.88
C LEU A 25 -1.64 -7.52 6.56
N ALA A 26 -2.85 -7.99 6.89
CA ALA A 26 -3.33 -9.33 6.54
C ALA A 26 -3.57 -9.51 5.04
N CYS A 27 -3.80 -8.42 4.29
CA CYS A 27 -3.89 -8.45 2.82
C CYS A 27 -2.52 -8.56 2.13
N LEU A 28 -1.41 -8.44 2.85
CA LEU A 28 -0.10 -8.66 2.26
C LEU A 28 0.06 -10.15 1.90
N PRO A 29 0.65 -10.47 0.74
CA PRO A 29 0.89 -11.86 0.36
C PRO A 29 1.72 -12.56 1.45
N PRO A 30 1.53 -13.87 1.69
CA PRO A 30 2.33 -14.64 2.64
C PRO A 30 3.81 -14.74 2.24
N LEU A 31 4.15 -14.24 1.05
CA LEU A 31 5.51 -14.12 0.57
C LEU A 31 6.30 -13.18 1.48
N LYS A 32 7.52 -13.60 1.82
CA LYS A 32 8.46 -12.81 2.62
C LYS A 32 8.70 -11.40 2.04
N TYR A 33 8.53 -11.25 0.72
CA TYR A 33 8.74 -10.02 -0.02
C TYR A 33 7.56 -9.70 -0.95
N THR A 34 7.22 -8.42 -1.04
CA THR A 34 6.11 -7.93 -1.87
C THR A 34 6.65 -7.36 -3.18
N PRO A 35 6.21 -7.83 -4.37
CA PRO A 35 6.70 -7.30 -5.64
C PRO A 35 6.46 -5.80 -5.78
N ALA A 36 7.44 -5.09 -6.33
CA ALA A 36 7.33 -3.69 -6.74
C ALA A 36 6.36 -3.56 -7.95
N SER A 37 5.06 -3.68 -7.72
CA SER A 37 4.04 -3.62 -8.77
C SER A 37 2.77 -2.93 -8.27
N HIS A 38 2.13 -2.18 -9.17
CA HIS A 38 0.84 -1.53 -8.91
C HIS A 38 -0.29 -2.51 -8.57
N LYS A 39 -0.13 -3.78 -8.93
CA LYS A 39 -1.12 -4.85 -8.70
C LYS A 39 -0.85 -5.66 -7.43
N SER A 40 0.19 -5.34 -6.66
CA SER A 40 0.56 -6.07 -5.45
C SER A 40 0.76 -5.15 -4.25
N GLY A 41 0.66 -5.75 -3.05
CA GLY A 41 1.10 -5.10 -1.83
C GLY A 41 0.23 -3.95 -1.33
N PRO A 42 0.83 -2.94 -0.66
CA PRO A 42 0.11 -1.79 -0.10
C PRO A 42 -0.72 -1.02 -1.12
N LEU A 43 -0.31 -1.04 -2.39
CA LEU A 43 -0.97 -0.26 -3.41
C LEU A 43 -2.40 -0.75 -3.63
N VAL A 44 -2.67 -2.05 -3.58
CA VAL A 44 -4.00 -2.63 -3.83
C VAL A 44 -5.06 -2.02 -2.91
N VAL A 45 -4.79 -1.95 -1.60
CA VAL A 45 -5.72 -1.36 -0.63
C VAL A 45 -5.84 0.16 -0.78
N SER A 46 -4.80 0.83 -1.29
CA SER A 46 -4.81 2.29 -1.53
C SER A 46 -5.71 2.72 -2.71
N TRP A 47 -6.19 1.78 -3.54
CA TRP A 47 -7.06 2.09 -4.69
C TRP A 47 -8.56 2.04 -4.36
N VAL A 48 -8.96 1.61 -3.15
CA VAL A 48 -10.37 1.41 -2.78
C VAL A 48 -11.13 2.73 -2.60
N CYS A 49 -10.66 3.59 -1.70
CA CYS A 49 -11.24 4.92 -1.47
C CYS A 49 -10.19 5.90 -0.92
N LYS A 50 -10.54 7.20 -0.85
CA LYS A 50 -9.62 8.22 -0.34
C LYS A 50 -9.15 7.95 1.10
N SER A 51 -10.06 7.55 2.00
CA SER A 51 -9.70 7.25 3.39
C SER A 51 -8.69 6.10 3.49
N TRP A 52 -8.93 5.00 2.76
CA TRP A 52 -8.03 3.86 2.71
C TRP A 52 -6.66 4.21 2.13
N ARG A 53 -6.64 5.05 1.10
CA ARG A 53 -5.39 5.57 0.54
C ARG A 53 -4.59 6.35 1.56
N ASP A 54 -5.21 7.29 2.26
CA ASP A 54 -4.54 8.14 3.24
C ASP A 54 -3.96 7.28 4.39
N ILE A 55 -4.72 6.28 4.85
CA ILE A 55 -4.27 5.31 5.87
C ILE A 55 -3.11 4.44 5.35
N ALA A 56 -3.28 3.78 4.19
CA ALA A 56 -2.28 2.87 3.63
C ALA A 56 -0.94 3.58 3.34
N LEU A 57 -0.99 4.82 2.85
CA LEU A 57 0.20 5.63 2.58
C LEU A 57 0.93 6.10 3.85
N SER A 58 0.25 6.13 5.00
CA SER A 58 0.82 6.50 6.30
C SER A 58 1.41 5.30 7.06
N LEU A 59 0.92 4.08 6.78
CA LEU A 59 1.29 2.89 7.52
C LEU A 59 2.61 2.30 7.02
N THR A 60 3.73 2.81 7.52
CA THR A 60 5.10 2.42 7.10
C THR A 60 5.36 0.92 7.12
N LYS A 61 4.68 0.16 8.00
CA LYS A 61 4.81 -1.30 8.10
C LYS A 61 4.39 -2.00 6.80
N LEU A 62 3.39 -1.50 6.09
CA LEU A 62 2.99 -2.05 4.78
C LEU A 62 4.07 -1.91 3.70
N TRP A 63 4.95 -0.93 3.86
CA TRP A 63 6.00 -0.60 2.88
C TRP A 63 7.37 -1.20 3.25
N SER A 64 7.47 -1.91 4.38
CA SER A 64 8.74 -2.43 4.91
C SER A 64 9.27 -3.70 4.25
N SER A 65 8.60 -4.19 3.21
CA SER A 65 9.02 -5.37 2.45
C SER A 65 8.87 -5.12 0.95
N LEU A 66 9.92 -5.39 0.19
CA LEU A 66 9.99 -5.13 -1.24
C LEU A 66 10.80 -6.22 -1.95
N ALA A 67 10.20 -6.85 -2.95
CA ALA A 67 10.86 -7.76 -3.88
C ALA A 67 11.14 -6.99 -5.16
N LEU A 68 12.42 -6.87 -5.47
CA LEU A 68 12.89 -6.34 -6.71
C LEU A 68 13.24 -7.53 -7.61
N ASP A 69 12.41 -7.84 -8.63
CA ASP A 69 12.82 -8.74 -9.72
C ASP A 69 13.17 -7.95 -11.00
N PRO A 70 14.46 -7.88 -11.41
CA PRO A 70 14.89 -7.19 -12.62
C PRO A 70 14.34 -7.78 -13.92
N ARG A 71 13.81 -9.01 -13.88
CA ARG A 71 13.33 -9.73 -15.07
C ARG A 71 11.89 -9.37 -15.45
N HIS A 72 11.16 -8.70 -14.55
CA HIS A 72 9.74 -8.41 -14.71
C HIS A 72 9.43 -7.04 -15.35
N ASP A 73 10.43 -6.23 -15.70
CA ASP A 73 10.20 -4.95 -16.36
C ASP A 73 11.14 -4.72 -17.55
N VAL A 74 10.55 -4.55 -18.73
CA VAL A 74 11.25 -4.22 -20.00
C VAL A 74 11.74 -2.77 -19.97
N PHE A 75 11.23 -1.95 -19.04
CA PHE A 75 11.58 -0.55 -18.85
C PHE A 75 12.07 -0.30 -17.41
N HIS A 76 13.37 -0.48 -17.18
CA HIS A 76 14.04 -0.23 -15.88
C HIS A 76 13.65 1.10 -15.19
N CYS A 77 13.23 2.14 -15.92
CA CYS A 77 12.87 3.44 -15.35
C CYS A 77 11.57 3.42 -14.52
N ALA A 78 10.51 2.73 -14.97
CA ALA A 78 9.23 2.70 -14.27
C ALA A 78 9.37 1.94 -12.95
N TYR A 79 9.97 0.76 -13.01
CA TYR A 79 10.35 -0.05 -11.88
C TYR A 79 11.18 0.67 -10.79
N LEU A 80 12.21 1.44 -11.19
CA LEU A 80 13.02 2.20 -10.23
C LEU A 80 12.21 3.35 -9.59
N SER A 81 11.27 3.95 -10.33
CA SER A 81 10.39 4.97 -9.79
C SER A 81 9.42 4.41 -8.75
N ASP A 82 8.87 3.22 -8.99
CA ASP A 82 8.02 2.51 -8.03
C ASP A 82 8.81 2.07 -6.80
N ALA A 83 10.01 1.53 -7.00
CA ALA A 83 10.91 1.19 -5.91
C ALA A 83 11.26 2.43 -5.07
N ARG A 84 11.60 3.55 -5.70
CA ARG A 84 11.87 4.82 -5.01
C ARG A 84 10.66 5.30 -4.22
N PHE A 85 9.47 5.23 -4.80
CA PHE A 85 8.23 5.59 -4.12
C PHE A 85 8.02 4.71 -2.89
N TRP A 86 8.20 3.40 -3.03
CA TRP A 86 8.08 2.42 -1.95
C TRP A 86 9.06 2.69 -0.80
N LEU A 87 10.33 2.94 -1.15
CA LEU A 87 11.39 3.28 -0.20
C LEU A 87 11.05 4.57 0.56
N GLY A 88 10.52 5.58 -0.12
CA GLY A 88 10.09 6.83 0.52
C GLY A 88 8.99 6.62 1.57
N ARG A 89 8.11 5.63 1.37
CA ARG A 89 6.98 5.32 2.26
C ARG A 89 7.33 4.43 3.44
N ALA A 90 8.34 3.58 3.31
CA ALA A 90 8.83 2.77 4.44
C ALA A 90 9.45 3.63 5.56
N GLY A 91 9.84 4.87 5.25
CA GLY A 91 10.38 5.81 6.22
C GLY A 91 11.68 5.32 6.83
N ARG A 92 11.80 5.41 8.17
CA ARG A 92 12.98 4.97 8.92
C ARG A 92 12.98 3.49 9.30
N ARG A 93 11.94 2.72 8.90
CA ARG A 93 11.81 1.32 9.30
C ARG A 93 12.77 0.46 8.48
N LYS A 94 13.37 -0.57 9.11
CA LYS A 94 14.24 -1.53 8.39
C LYS A 94 13.46 -2.18 7.25
N LEU A 95 14.01 -2.11 6.05
CA LEU A 95 13.42 -2.67 4.85
C LEU A 95 13.97 -4.05 4.58
N SER A 96 13.08 -5.00 4.34
CA SER A 96 13.44 -6.34 3.86
C SER A 96 13.43 -6.32 2.35
N LEU A 97 14.61 -6.49 1.73
CA LEU A 97 14.80 -6.47 0.29
C LEU A 97 15.14 -7.88 -0.24
N SER A 98 14.53 -8.24 -1.36
CA SER A 98 14.98 -9.34 -2.22
C SER A 98 15.34 -8.78 -3.59
N LEU A 99 16.44 -9.25 -4.17
CA LEU A 99 16.95 -8.88 -5.50
C LEU A 99 16.83 -10.05 -6.49
#